data_AF-A0A9P5H1V9-F1
#
_entry.id   AF-A0A9P5H1V9-F1
#
_cell.length_a   1.000
_cell.length_b   1.000
_cell.length_c   1.000
_cell.angle_alpha   90.00
_cell.angle_beta   90.00
_cell.angle_gamma   90.00
#
_symmetry.space_group_name_H-M   'P 1'
#
loop_
_entity.id
_entity.type
_entity.pdbx_description
1 polymer ?
#
loop_
_entity_poly.entity_id
_entity_poly.type
_entity_poly.pdbx_seq_one_letter_code
_entity_poly.pdbx_strand_id
1 'polypeptide(L)' 'MAMKVDTFPEYHLREEALVDYLKKEFPDHVNDISVTAQKSGTSYQLTIPELLTSAQRDYITEHVRYEPDTIE' A
#
# COMPACT_ATOMS: atom_id res chain seq x y z
N MET A 1 1.08 19.20 -8.08
CA MET A 1 0.18 18.05 -8.35
C MET A 1 -0.65 17.83 -7.10
N ALA A 2 -1.96 17.56 -7.22
CA ALA A 2 -2.80 17.31 -6.06
C ALA A 2 -2.64 15.83 -5.64
N MET A 3 -2.21 15.58 -4.42
CA MET A 3 -2.18 14.22 -3.87
C MET A 3 -3.61 13.68 -3.74
N LYS A 4 -3.78 12.39 -4.00
CA LYS A 4 -5.02 11.68 -3.81
C LYS A 4 -4.93 10.81 -2.57
N VAL A 5 -6.06 10.72 -1.87
CA VAL A 5 -6.21 9.83 -0.73
C VAL A 5 -6.98 8.61 -1.22
N ASP A 6 -6.32 7.46 -1.22
CA ASP A 6 -6.90 6.16 -1.50
C ASP A 6 -7.04 5.35 -0.20
N THR A 7 -7.92 4.37 -0.19
CA THR A 7 -8.11 3.47 0.95
C THR A 7 -7.90 2.04 0.49
N PHE A 8 -6.98 1.37 1.15
CA PHE A 8 -6.61 -0.01 0.88
C PHE A 8 -6.96 -0.87 2.08
N PRO A 9 -7.58 -2.04 1.92
CA PRO A 9 -7.93 -2.87 3.06
C PRO A 9 -6.67 -3.44 3.74
N GLU A 10 -6.62 -3.38 5.08
CA GLU A 10 -5.51 -3.87 5.91
C GLU A 10 -5.66 -5.39 6.12
N TYR A 11 -5.77 -6.16 5.04
CA TYR A 11 -5.81 -7.62 5.14
C TYR A 11 -4.39 -8.16 5.11
N HIS A 12 -3.81 -8.40 6.28
CA HIS A 12 -2.51 -9.09 6.41
C HIS A 12 -1.34 -8.42 5.67
N LEU A 13 -1.40 -7.14 5.34
CA LEU A 13 -0.29 -6.46 4.66
C LEU A 13 0.70 -5.92 5.69
N ARG A 14 1.98 -5.85 5.31
CA ARG A 14 2.96 -5.08 6.08
C ARG A 14 2.96 -3.63 5.58
N GLU A 15 2.70 -2.68 6.47
CA GLU A 15 2.75 -1.25 6.16
C GLU A 15 4.06 -0.86 5.45
N GLU A 16 5.20 -1.34 5.94
CA GLU A 16 6.51 -1.07 5.36
C GLU A 16 6.66 -1.60 3.93
N ALA A 17 6.16 -2.81 3.65
CA ALA A 17 6.22 -3.40 2.32
C ALA A 17 5.27 -2.69 1.34
N LEU A 18 4.12 -2.21 1.84
CA LEU A 18 3.20 -1.38 1.07
C LEU A 18 3.84 -0.04 0.71
N VAL A 19 4.49 0.62 1.68
CA VAL A 19 5.25 1.86 1.45
C VAL A 19 6.37 1.63 0.44
N ASP A 20 7.13 0.54 0.56
CA ASP A 20 8.24 0.23 -0.36
C ASP A 20 7.74 -0.02 -1.78
N TYR A 21 6.65 -0.77 -1.95
CA TYR A 21 6.00 -0.98 -3.24
C TYR A 21 5.53 0.34 -3.86
N LEU A 22 4.84 1.18 -3.11
CA LEU A 22 4.36 2.48 -3.60
C LEU A 22 5.52 3.38 -4.03
N LYS A 23 6.63 3.39 -3.27
CA LYS A 23 7.83 4.15 -3.64
C LYS A 23 8.48 3.65 -4.94
N LYS A 24 8.40 2.35 -5.22
CA LYS A 24 8.87 1.77 -6.49
C LYS A 24 7.95 2.11 -7.65
N GLU A 25 6.64 2.09 -7.45
CA GLU A 25 5.64 2.45 -8.48
C GLU A 25 5.66 3.94 -8.81
N PHE A 26 5.93 4.80 -7.81
CA PHE A 26 5.95 6.25 -7.97
C PHE A 26 7.31 6.84 -7.53
N PRO A 27 8.39 6.57 -8.28
CA PRO A 27 9.74 7.01 -7.91
C PRO A 27 9.89 8.54 -7.89
N ASP A 28 9.14 9.25 -8.73
CA ASP A 28 9.12 10.72 -8.76
C ASP A 28 8.38 11.35 -7.56
N HIS A 29 7.61 10.56 -6.81
CA HIS A 29 6.78 11.03 -5.70
C HIS A 29 7.10 10.34 -4.36
N VAL A 30 8.26 9.69 -4.22
CA VAL A 30 8.62 8.93 -3.01
C VAL A 30 8.57 9.73 -1.71
N ASN A 31 8.83 11.03 -1.76
CA ASN A 31 8.79 11.92 -0.59
C ASN A 31 7.36 12.34 -0.22
N ASP A 32 6.43 12.22 -1.16
CA ASP A 32 5.03 12.60 -1.02
C ASP A 32 4.14 11.40 -0.63
N ILE A 33 4.65 10.17 -0.80
CA ILE A 33 3.93 8.94 -0.47
C ILE A 33 3.89 8.75 1.04
N SER A 34 2.68 8.58 1.57
CA SER A 34 2.47 8.25 2.98
C SER A 34 1.40 7.19 3.12
N VAL A 35 1.64 6.21 4.00
CA VAL A 35 0.69 5.17 4.37
C VAL A 35 0.37 5.37 5.84
N THR A 36 -0.92 5.36 6.19
CA THR A 36 -1.37 5.50 7.57
C THR A 36 -2.45 4.49 7.86
N ALA A 37 -2.21 3.58 8.81
CA ALA A 37 -3.25 2.70 9.32
C ALA A 37 -4.42 3.51 9.89
N GLN A 38 -5.64 3.26 9.41
CA GLN A 38 -6.83 3.86 10.00
C GLN A 38 -7.01 3.28 11.41
N LYS A 39 -7.47 4.11 12.34
CA LYS A 39 -7.66 3.78 13.77
C LYS A 39 -8.52 2.53 14.05
N SER A 40 -9.28 2.07 13.04
CA SER A 40 -10.08 0.84 13.09
C SER A 40 -9.30 -0.44 12.79
N GLY A 41 -8.03 -0.37 12.35
CA GLY A 41 -7.18 -1.54 12.06
C GLY A 41 -7.68 -2.42 10.90
N THR A 42 -8.55 -1.87 10.05
CA THR A 42 -9.19 -2.61 8.95
C THR A 42 -8.78 -2.08 7.57
N SER A 43 -8.07 -0.95 7.51
CA SER A 43 -7.71 -0.30 6.26
C SER A 43 -6.54 0.66 6.42
N TYR A 44 -5.64 0.66 5.45
CA TYR A 44 -4.64 1.69 5.23
C TYR A 44 -5.22 2.85 4.44
N GLN A 45 -4.91 4.06 4.87
CA GLN A 45 -5.08 5.27 4.09
C GLN A 45 -3.77 5.56 3.35
N LEU A 46 -3.83 5.61 2.03
CA LEU A 46 -2.69 5.87 1.15
C LEU A 46 -2.77 7.29 0.62
N THR A 47 -1.73 8.08 0.84
CA THR A 47 -1.57 9.39 0.22
C THR A 47 -0.59 9.23 -0.93
N ILE A 48 -1.09 9.26 -2.17
CA ILE A 48 -0.34 8.94 -3.39
C ILE A 48 -0.69 9.92 -4.51
N PRO A 49 0.20 10.17 -5.48
CA PRO A 49 -0.05 11.12 -6.57
C PRO A 49 -1.25 10.71 -7.45
N GLU A 50 -1.47 9.41 -7.62
CA GLU A 50 -2.54 8.84 -8.43
C GLU A 50 -3.18 7.64 -7.75
N LEU A 51 -4.48 7.39 -8.00
CA LEU A 51 -5.19 6.25 -7.37
C LEU A 51 -4.61 4.95 -7.89
N LEU A 52 -4.56 3.93 -7.03
CA LEU A 52 -4.13 2.61 -7.43
C LEU A 52 -5.09 2.01 -8.45
N THR A 53 -4.54 1.49 -9.53
CA THR A 53 -5.31 0.71 -10.50
C THR A 53 -5.68 -0.65 -9.94
N SER A 54 -6.70 -1.30 -10.50
CA SER A 54 -7.10 -2.66 -10.12
C SER A 54 -5.94 -3.65 -10.16
N ALA A 55 -5.04 -3.53 -11.14
CA ALA A 55 -3.87 -4.38 -11.28
C ALA A 55 -2.84 -4.18 -10.15
N GLN A 56 -2.55 -2.93 -9.77
CA GLN A 56 -1.66 -2.63 -8.64
C GLN A 56 -2.25 -3.13 -7.33
N ARG A 57 -3.57 -2.98 -7.15
CA ARG A 57 -4.26 -3.47 -5.96
C ARG A 57 -4.20 -4.99 -5.85
N ASP A 58 -4.35 -5.69 -6.97
CA ASP A 58 -4.22 -7.15 -7.04
C ASP A 58 -2.78 -7.59 -6.70
N TYR A 59 -1.78 -6.95 -7.31
CA TYR A 59 -0.37 -7.21 -7.03
C TYR A 59 -0.02 -6.97 -5.56
N ILE A 60 -0.47 -5.86 -4.96
CA ILE A 60 -0.28 -5.58 -3.52
C ILE A 60 -0.92 -6.69 -2.68
N THR A 61 -2.14 -7.10 -3.02
CA THR A 61 -2.84 -8.15 -2.26
C THR A 61 -2.14 -9.51 -2.38
N GLU A 62 -1.49 -9.79 -3.51
CA GLU A 62 -0.79 -11.07 -3.75
C GLU A 62 0.64 -11.08 -3.19
N HIS A 63 1.39 -9.98 -3.36
CA HIS A 63 2.84 -9.91 -3.09
C HIS A 63 3.24 -9.12 -1.83
N VAL A 64 2.36 -8.24 -1.33
CA VAL A 64 2.63 -7.42 -0.12
C VAL A 64 1.95 -8.02 1.12
N ARG A 65 1.13 -9.07 0.94
CA ARG A 65 0.53 -9.83 2.04
C ARG A 65 1.59 -10.60 2.83
N TYR A 66 1.31 -10.82 4.12
CA TYR A 66 1.95 -11.86 4.92
C TYR A 66 1.78 -13.19 4.17
N GLU A 67 2.85 -13.72 3.60
CA GLU A 67 2.98 -15.17 3.57
C GLU A 67 3.05 -15.59 5.05
N PRO A 68 2.11 -16.40 5.58
CA PRO A 68 2.44 -17.15 6.77
C PRO A 68 3.67 -17.95 6.36
N ASP A 69 4.82 -17.70 7.00
CA ASP A 69 6.02 -18.52 6.86
C ASP A 69 5.55 -19.96 6.70
N THR A 70 5.69 -20.50 5.49
CA THR A 70 5.46 -21.91 5.26
C THR A 70 6.61 -22.57 6.01
N ILE A 71 6.35 -22.92 7.26
CA ILE A 71 7.25 -23.71 8.10
C ILE A 71 7.35 -25.06 7.38
N GLU A 72 8.37 -25.22 6.54
CA GLU A 72 8.85 -26.53 6.08
C GLU A 72 9.74 -27.20 7.13
#